data_AF-A0A1N6WGC2-F1
#
_entry.id   AF-A0A1N6WGC2-F1
#
_cell.length_a   1.000
_cell.length_b   1.000
_cell.length_c   1.000
_cell.angle_alpha   90.00
_cell.angle_beta   90.00
_cell.angle_gamma   90.00
#
_symmetry.space_group_name_H-M   'P 1'
#
loop_
_entity.id
_entity.type
_entity.pdbx_description
1 polymer ?
#
loop_
_entity_poly.entity_id
_entity_poly.type
_entity_poly.pdbx_seq_one_letter_code
_entity_poly.pdbx_strand_id
1 'polypeptide(L)'
;MSNRSVGGYGTADGWATHAPKRAWLLAALIAGKTLDAVSTVTVLHLRDDVFESVWLTRTLMETFGRVEGSLITLILAVVGVAILAESGLIIKRLLPDDWTPDGYPAAFRTTTYLAAGAWYGLLGVHNFLLLF
;
A
#
# COMPACT_ATOMS: atom_id res chain seq x y z
N MET A 1 -24.41 -27.65 13.47
CA MET A 1 -23.29 -27.25 14.36
C MET A 1 -23.30 -25.72 14.46
N SER A 2 -23.48 -25.16 15.65
CA SER A 2 -23.59 -23.70 15.81
C SER A 2 -22.20 -23.07 15.87
N ASN A 3 -21.92 -22.10 14.98
CA ASN A 3 -20.70 -21.28 14.95
C ASN A 3 -20.65 -20.28 16.14
N ARG A 4 -20.82 -20.76 17.37
CA ARG A 4 -20.77 -19.95 18.60
C ARG A 4 -19.33 -19.68 19.09
N SER A 5 -18.31 -20.28 18.49
CA SER A 5 -16.91 -20.15 18.94
C SER A 5 -16.15 -18.96 18.36
N VAL A 6 -16.72 -18.21 17.41
CA VAL A 6 -16.05 -17.03 16.83
C VAL A 6 -16.39 -15.73 17.57
N GLY A 7 -17.28 -15.78 18.57
CA GLY A 7 -17.69 -14.61 19.36
C GLY A 7 -16.69 -14.14 20.43
N GLY A 8 -15.52 -14.78 20.53
CA GLY A 8 -14.51 -14.51 21.57
C GLY A 8 -13.25 -13.79 21.11
N TYR A 9 -13.01 -13.69 19.79
CA TYR A 9 -11.99 -12.76 19.28
C TYR A 9 -12.66 -11.41 19.17
N GLY A 10 -12.57 -10.65 20.27
CA GLY A 10 -13.20 -9.36 20.48
C GLY A 10 -13.47 -8.64 19.18
N THR A 11 -14.75 -8.60 18.80
CA THR A 11 -15.25 -7.63 17.84
C THR A 11 -14.71 -6.30 18.32
N ALA A 12 -13.73 -5.80 17.57
CA ALA A 12 -12.99 -4.61 17.89
C ALA A 12 -13.90 -3.41 17.65
N ASP A 13 -14.95 -3.28 18.46
CA ASP A 13 -15.89 -2.17 18.50
C ASP A 13 -15.15 -0.83 18.74
N GLY A 14 -13.87 -0.90 19.15
CA GLY A 14 -12.96 0.24 19.23
C GLY A 14 -12.10 0.51 17.98
N TRP A 15 -11.76 -0.49 17.14
CA TRP A 15 -10.77 -0.29 16.07
C TRP A 15 -11.32 0.55 14.91
N ALA A 16 -12.59 0.40 14.57
CA ALA A 16 -13.22 1.26 13.57
C ALA A 16 -13.38 2.71 14.09
N THR A 17 -13.65 2.87 15.39
CA THR A 17 -13.82 4.16 16.07
C THR A 17 -12.50 4.90 16.25
N HIS A 18 -11.39 4.17 16.32
CA HIS A 18 -10.02 4.67 16.35
C HIS A 18 -9.28 4.55 15.00
N ALA A 19 -10.00 4.25 13.91
CA ALA A 19 -9.38 4.11 12.60
C ALA A 19 -8.65 5.41 12.23
N PRO A 20 -7.37 5.35 11.84
CA PRO A 20 -6.62 6.55 11.47
C PRO A 20 -7.35 7.32 10.37
N LYS A 21 -7.36 8.65 10.45
CA LYS A 21 -7.98 9.47 9.40
C LYS A 21 -7.36 9.10 8.06
N ARG A 22 -8.17 9.09 6.99
CA ARG A 22 -7.71 8.75 5.62
C ARG A 22 -6.46 9.53 5.20
N ALA A 23 -6.37 10.81 5.59
CA ALA A 23 -5.20 11.64 5.33
C ALA A 23 -3.91 11.09 5.94
N TRP A 24 -3.96 10.51 7.15
CA TRP A 24 -2.80 9.89 7.79
C TRP A 24 -2.40 8.58 7.10
N LEU A 25 -3.38 7.77 6.71
CA LEU A 25 -3.12 6.54 5.95
C LEU A 25 -2.48 6.84 4.59
N LEU A 26 -2.99 7.86 3.90
CA LEU A 26 -2.43 8.32 2.63
C LEU A 26 -1.01 8.89 2.83
N ALA A 27 -0.79 9.68 3.88
CA ALA A 27 0.53 10.20 4.21
C ALA A 27 1.55 9.08 4.48
N ALA A 28 1.17 8.05 5.23
CA ALA A 28 2.02 6.89 5.51
C ALA A 28 2.38 6.12 4.23
N LEU A 29 1.41 5.91 3.34
CA LEU A 29 1.64 5.27 2.04
C LEU A 29 2.58 6.10 1.15
N ILE A 30 2.33 7.41 1.04
CA ILE A 30 3.17 8.32 0.25
C ILE A 30 4.58 8.33 0.80
N ALA A 31 4.76 8.40 2.13
CA ALA A 31 6.07 8.36 2.76
C ALA A 31 6.84 7.07 2.40
N GLY A 32 6.21 5.90 2.58
CA GLY A 32 6.82 4.61 2.22
C GLY A 32 7.18 4.51 0.75
N LYS A 33 6.27 4.90 -0.15
CA LYS A 33 6.52 4.84 -1.60
C LYS A 33 7.53 5.87 -2.08
N THR A 34 7.62 7.03 -1.42
CA THR A 34 8.64 8.04 -1.73
C THR A 34 10.02 7.52 -1.36
N LEU A 35 10.16 6.88 -0.19
CA LEU A 35 11.42 6.28 0.25
C LEU A 35 11.89 5.19 -0.72
N ASP A 36 10.98 4.30 -1.15
CA ASP A 36 11.20 3.32 -2.21
C ASP A 36 11.66 3.96 -3.53
N ALA A 37 10.92 4.95 -4.02
CA ALA A 37 11.23 5.64 -5.28
C ALA A 37 12.59 6.35 -5.27
N VAL A 38 12.92 7.07 -4.18
CA VAL A 38 14.20 7.76 -4.02
C VAL A 38 15.35 6.76 -3.93
N SER A 39 15.19 5.69 -3.14
CA SER A 39 16.21 4.65 -3.04
C SER A 39 16.49 4.01 -4.40
N THR A 40 15.44 3.74 -5.18
CA THR A 40 15.54 3.10 -6.49
C THR A 40 16.23 4.00 -7.51
N VAL A 41 15.88 5.29 -7.56
CA VAL A 41 16.55 6.26 -8.43
C VAL A 41 18.03 6.43 -8.05
N THR A 42 18.33 6.42 -6.75
CA THR A 42 19.70 6.55 -6.24
C THR A 42 20.53 5.33 -6.61
N VAL A 43 19.97 4.14 -6.40
CA VAL A 43 20.60 2.87 -6.74
C VAL A 43 20.82 2.76 -8.26
N LEU A 44 19.85 3.13 -9.10
CA LEU A 44 20.01 3.15 -10.57
C LEU A 44 21.05 4.17 -11.05
N HIS A 45 21.30 5.25 -10.30
CA HIS A 45 22.41 6.17 -10.60
C HIS A 45 23.78 5.58 -10.28
N LEU A 46 23.86 4.63 -9.33
CA LEU A 46 25.11 4.07 -8.84
C LEU A 46 25.41 2.67 -9.42
N ARG A 47 24.37 1.94 -9.86
CA ARG A 47 24.44 0.65 -10.54
C ARG A 47 23.34 0.57 -11.59
N ASP A 48 23.74 0.46 -12.86
CA ASP A 48 22.80 0.23 -13.98
C ASP A 48 22.16 -1.17 -13.95
N ASP A 49 22.62 -2.08 -13.07
CA ASP A 49 22.27 -3.52 -13.03
C ASP A 49 21.27 -3.90 -11.91
N VAL A 50 20.50 -2.95 -11.40
CA VAL A 50 19.55 -3.24 -10.31
C VAL A 50 18.24 -3.77 -10.85
N PHE A 51 17.85 -4.93 -10.33
CA PHE A 51 16.62 -5.67 -10.62
C PHE A 51 15.36 -4.84 -10.28
N GLU A 52 14.97 -3.91 -11.14
CA GLU A 52 13.58 -3.46 -11.18
C GLU A 52 12.74 -4.55 -11.86
N SER A 53 12.06 -5.32 -11.03
CA SER A 53 11.30 -6.52 -11.39
C SER A 53 9.95 -6.25 -12.04
N VAL A 54 9.75 -5.11 -12.72
CA VAL A 54 8.49 -4.85 -13.45
C VAL A 54 8.75 -4.10 -14.75
N TRP A 55 8.39 -4.73 -15.88
CA TRP A 55 8.46 -4.16 -17.24
C TRP A 55 7.91 -2.73 -17.32
N LEU A 56 6.79 -2.47 -16.64
CA LEU A 56 6.15 -1.15 -16.61
C LEU A 56 7.06 -0.04 -16.07
N THR A 57 7.76 -0.28 -14.96
CA THR A 57 8.63 0.73 -14.33
C THR A 57 9.79 1.07 -15.25
N ARG A 58 10.40 0.05 -15.84
CA ARG A 58 11.49 0.20 -16.81
C ARG A 58 11.05 0.97 -18.03
N THR A 59 9.91 0.61 -18.63
CA THR A 59 9.38 1.32 -19.81
C THR A 59 9.09 2.79 -19.49
N LEU A 60 8.55 3.09 -18.31
CA LEU A 60 8.28 4.48 -17.91
C LEU A 60 9.57 5.28 -17.70
N MET A 61 10.59 4.69 -17.09
CA MET A 61 11.90 5.33 -16.94
C MET A 61 12.65 5.51 -18.26
N GLU A 62 12.53 4.56 -19.19
CA GLU A 62 13.10 4.68 -20.54
C GLU A 62 12.39 5.76 -21.36
N THR A 63 11.07 5.92 -21.21
CA THR A 63 10.26 6.86 -22.00
C THR A 63 10.34 8.28 -21.47
N PHE A 64 10.28 8.48 -20.14
CA PHE A 64 10.19 9.80 -19.51
C PHE A 64 11.47 10.19 -18.75
N GLY A 65 12.48 9.33 -18.71
CA GLY A 65 13.67 9.50 -17.89
C GLY A 65 13.48 8.96 -16.46
N ARG A 66 14.60 8.69 -15.77
CA ARG A 66 14.63 7.99 -14.48
C ARG A 66 13.76 8.65 -13.41
N VAL A 67 13.81 9.98 -13.30
CA VAL A 67 13.09 10.74 -12.25
C VAL A 67 11.60 10.83 -12.56
N GLU A 68 11.23 11.24 -13.77
CA GLU A 68 9.82 11.40 -14.14
C GLU A 68 9.11 10.04 -14.23
N GLY A 69 9.77 9.02 -14.78
CA GLY A 69 9.26 7.65 -14.79
C GLY A 69 9.02 7.09 -13.39
N SER A 70 9.92 7.37 -12.44
CA SER A 70 9.76 7.02 -11.02
C SER A 70 8.58 7.76 -10.37
N LEU A 71 8.38 9.04 -10.70
CA LEU A 71 7.25 9.81 -10.20
C LEU A 71 5.91 9.24 -10.70
N ILE A 72 5.84 8.83 -11.97
CA ILE A 72 4.64 8.20 -12.54
C ILE A 72 4.36 6.88 -11.83
N THR A 73 5.37 6.05 -11.59
CA THR A 73 5.17 4.76 -10.90
C THR A 73 4.74 4.95 -9.45
N LEU A 74 5.24 6.00 -8.77
CA LEU A 74 4.75 6.41 -7.45
C LEU A 74 3.27 6.76 -7.49
N ILE A 75 2.85 7.61 -8.44
CA ILE A 75 1.44 8.02 -8.57
C ILE A 75 0.55 6.80 -8.83
N LEU A 76 0.93 5.94 -9.79
CA LEU A 76 0.18 4.73 -10.13
C LEU A 76 0.07 3.78 -8.94
N ALA A 77 1.15 3.57 -8.19
CA ALA A 77 1.14 2.72 -7.01
C ALA A 77 0.23 3.30 -5.91
N VAL A 78 0.31 4.60 -5.62
CA VAL A 78 -0.52 5.26 -4.61
C VAL A 78 -2.00 5.19 -5.00
N VAL A 79 -2.33 5.51 -6.25
CA VAL A 79 -3.70 5.44 -6.76
C VAL A 79 -4.22 4.01 -6.75
N GLY A 80 -3.43 3.03 -7.18
CA GLY A 80 -3.80 1.61 -7.17
C GLY A 80 -4.11 1.11 -5.76
N VAL A 81 -3.26 1.44 -4.78
CA VAL A 81 -3.50 1.10 -3.37
C VAL A 81 -4.72 1.82 -2.82
N ALA A 82 -4.95 3.09 -3.18
CA ALA A 82 -6.13 3.82 -2.74
C ALA A 82 -7.43 3.19 -3.27
N ILE A 83 -7.48 2.84 -4.56
CA ILE A 83 -8.61 2.16 -5.17
C ILE A 83 -8.84 0.80 -4.50
N LEU A 84 -7.77 0.03 -4.29
CA LEU A 84 -7.84 -1.26 -3.61
C LEU A 84 -8.38 -1.08 -2.18
N ALA A 85 -7.85 -0.14 -1.41
CA ALA A 85 -8.28 0.09 -0.04
C ALA A 85 -9.73 0.56 0.07
N GLU A 86 -10.23 1.32 -0.90
CA GLU A 86 -11.63 1.76 -0.96
C GLU A 86 -12.58 0.68 -1.51
N SER A 87 -12.06 -0.36 -2.17
CA SER A 87 -12.88 -1.46 -2.71
C SER A 87 -13.64 -2.24 -1.61
N GLY A 88 -13.18 -2.20 -0.36
CA GLY A 88 -13.91 -2.76 0.78
C GLY A 88 -15.32 -2.17 0.96
N LEU A 89 -15.56 -0.93 0.52
CA LEU A 89 -16.91 -0.33 0.50
C LEU A 89 -17.78 -0.90 -0.62
N ILE A 90 -17.18 -1.23 -1.77
CA ILE A 90 -17.88 -1.85 -2.89
C ILE A 90 -18.30 -3.27 -2.49
N ILE A 91 -17.40 -4.01 -1.84
CA ILE A 91 -17.67 -5.36 -1.31
C ILE A 91 -18.85 -5.33 -0.34
N LYS A 92 -18.86 -4.41 0.64
CA LYS A 92 -19.99 -4.24 1.58
C LYS A 92 -21.31 -3.90 0.87
N ARG A 93 -21.28 -3.26 -0.30
CA ARG A 93 -22.51 -2.92 -1.05
C ARG A 93 -23.04 -4.06 -1.92
N LEU A 94 -22.15 -4.95 -2.37
CA LEU A 94 -22.49 -6.01 -3.31
C LEU A 94 -22.76 -7.35 -2.62
N LEU A 95 -22.16 -7.58 -1.46
CA LEU A 95 -22.34 -8.81 -0.71
C LEU A 95 -23.43 -8.67 0.35
N PRO A 96 -24.09 -9.79 0.70
CA PRO A 96 -25.00 -9.87 1.84
C PRO A 96 -24.33 -9.40 3.15
N ASP A 97 -25.10 -8.71 4.02
CA ASP A 97 -24.59 -8.14 5.27
C ASP A 97 -23.98 -9.19 6.22
N ASP A 98 -24.43 -10.44 6.16
CA ASP A 98 -23.89 -11.57 6.93
C ASP A 98 -22.48 -11.99 6.51
N TRP A 99 -22.01 -11.57 5.33
CA TRP A 99 -20.67 -11.85 4.83
C TRP A 99 -19.66 -10.74 5.16
N THR A 100 -20.12 -9.52 5.44
CA THR A 100 -19.24 -8.38 5.76
C THR A 100 -19.50 -7.86 7.18
N PRO A 101 -18.66 -8.26 8.16
CA PRO A 101 -18.79 -7.78 9.53
C PRO A 101 -18.78 -6.25 9.61
N ASP A 102 -19.42 -5.72 10.66
CA ASP A 102 -19.35 -4.30 10.93
C ASP A 102 -17.90 -3.83 11.12
N GLY A 103 -17.57 -2.70 10.51
CA GLY A 103 -16.20 -2.17 10.48
C GLY A 103 -15.28 -2.80 9.42
N TYR A 104 -15.69 -3.84 8.68
CA TYR A 104 -14.86 -4.47 7.64
C TYR A 104 -14.24 -3.47 6.65
N PRO A 105 -15.00 -2.50 6.05
CA PRO A 105 -14.41 -1.55 5.11
C PRO A 105 -13.35 -0.64 5.75
N ALA A 106 -13.48 -0.32 7.03
CA ALA A 106 -12.52 0.53 7.75
C ALA A 106 -11.25 -0.25 8.10
N ALA A 107 -11.40 -1.50 8.55
CA ALA A 107 -10.28 -2.40 8.81
C ALA A 107 -9.51 -2.73 7.53
N PHE A 108 -10.21 -3.11 6.46
CA PHE A 108 -9.62 -3.42 5.16
C PHE A 108 -8.84 -2.23 4.59
N ARG A 109 -9.40 -1.02 4.64
CA ARG A 109 -8.71 0.20 4.25
C ARG A 109 -7.43 0.39 5.05
N THR A 110 -7.53 0.38 6.38
CA THR A 110 -6.40 0.63 7.29
C THR A 110 -5.27 -0.36 7.05
N THR A 111 -5.60 -1.66 7.01
CA THR A 111 -4.62 -2.72 6.77
C THR A 111 -3.96 -2.57 5.41
N THR A 112 -4.73 -2.27 4.35
CA THR A 112 -4.19 -2.13 3.00
C THR A 112 -3.19 -0.96 2.91
N TYR A 113 -3.54 0.22 3.43
CA TYR A 113 -2.64 1.37 3.43
C TYR A 113 -1.38 1.13 4.26
N LEU A 114 -1.52 0.56 5.47
CA LEU A 114 -0.38 0.33 6.36
C LEU A 114 0.54 -0.78 5.84
N ALA A 115 -0.02 -1.89 5.35
CA ALA A 115 0.78 -2.98 4.79
C ALA A 115 1.54 -2.53 3.54
N ALA A 116 0.88 -1.80 2.63
CA ALA A 116 1.53 -1.25 1.45
C ALA A 116 2.62 -0.22 1.82
N GLY A 117 2.31 0.72 2.72
CA GLY A 117 3.26 1.71 3.19
C GLY A 117 4.48 1.09 3.87
N ALA A 118 4.27 0.10 4.75
CA ALA A 118 5.33 -0.64 5.41
C ALA A 118 6.18 -1.44 4.42
N TRP A 119 5.56 -2.10 3.44
CA TRP A 119 6.27 -2.84 2.40
C TRP A 119 7.16 -1.95 1.54
N TYR A 120 6.62 -0.83 1.04
CA TYR A 120 7.41 0.14 0.27
C TYR A 120 8.52 0.76 1.11
N GLY A 121 8.24 1.11 2.37
CA GLY A 121 9.27 1.59 3.29
C GLY A 121 10.39 0.58 3.50
N LEU A 122 10.07 -0.70 3.67
CA LEU A 122 11.06 -1.78 3.84
C LEU A 122 11.90 -1.97 2.58
N LEU A 123 11.27 -2.00 1.39
CA LEU A 123 12.00 -2.06 0.12
C LEU A 123 12.94 -0.87 -0.05
N GLY A 124 12.46 0.33 0.26
CA GLY A 124 13.28 1.52 0.14
C GLY A 124 14.47 1.55 1.10
N VAL A 125 14.27 1.12 2.35
CA VAL A 125 15.38 0.97 3.31
C VAL A 125 16.34 -0.11 2.86
N HIS A 126 15.84 -1.25 2.37
CA HIS A 126 16.69 -2.32 1.85
C HIS A 126 17.57 -1.85 0.70
N ASN A 127 16.98 -1.16 -0.29
CA ASN A 127 17.70 -0.57 -1.41
C ASN A 127 18.74 0.46 -0.96
N PHE A 128 18.41 1.28 0.05
CA PHE A 128 19.35 2.24 0.61
C PHE A 128 20.50 1.56 1.37
N LEU A 129 20.25 0.47 2.10
CA LEU A 129 21.29 -0.31 2.78
C LEU A 129 22.26 -0.96 1.78
N LEU A 130 21.81 -1.31 0.57
CA LEU A 130 22.66 -1.85 -0.49
C LEU A 130 23.58 -0.81 -1.14
N LEU A 131 23.48 0.48 -0.76
CA LEU A 131 24.37 1.55 -1.21
C LEU A 131 25.68 1.65 -0.41
N PHE A 132 25.75 1.03 0.77
CA PHE A 132 26.91 1.02 1.66
C PHE A 132 27.54 -0.38 1.73
#